data_AF-A0A2I0QE84-F1
#
_entry.id   AF-A0A2I0QE84-F1
#
_cell.length_a   1.000
_cell.length_b   1.000
_cell.length_c   1.000
_cell.angle_alpha   90.00
_cell.angle_beta   90.00
_cell.angle_gamma   90.00
#
_symmetry.space_group_name_H-M   'P 1'
#
loop_
_entity.id
_entity.type
_entity.pdbx_description
1 polymer ?
#
loop_
_entity_poly.entity_id
_entity_poly.type
_entity_poly.pdbx_seq_one_letter_code
_entity_poly.pdbx_strand_id
1 'polypeptide(L)'
;MKPNIEKMLENSDASLLIGDDAIRQSEKNNYNMIDLGEEWAGLTGSGMVYALWLITNDSAREKTNEIKEFLGEIKQARKFAYENFDSVVGKLADDAGISKSTLSRHLSCLSYNLDAREKVWLQKYFKYAKDYRMIDEVPKLNFFKI
;
A
#
# COMPACT_ATOMS: atom_id res chain seq x y z
N MET A 1 -18.04 -7.21 -0.41
CA MET A 1 -18.17 -8.60 0.06
C MET A 1 -16.90 -8.93 0.82
N LYS A 2 -16.96 -9.41 2.07
CA LYS A 2 -15.76 -9.83 2.81
C LYS A 2 -15.23 -11.14 2.22
N PRO A 3 -13.90 -11.34 2.15
CA PRO A 3 -13.32 -12.60 1.69
C PRO A 3 -13.76 -13.74 2.62
N ASN A 4 -14.03 -14.90 2.05
CA ASN A 4 -14.30 -16.13 2.78
C ASN A 4 -13.23 -17.15 2.36
N ILE A 5 -12.24 -17.36 3.24
CA ILE A 5 -11.07 -18.18 2.95
C ILE A 5 -11.48 -19.63 2.69
N GLU A 6 -12.41 -20.19 3.48
CA GLU A 6 -12.89 -21.57 3.28
C GLU A 6 -13.44 -21.77 1.86
N LYS A 7 -14.32 -20.87 1.40
CA LYS A 7 -14.86 -20.91 0.04
C LYS A 7 -13.82 -20.68 -1.05
N MET A 8 -12.81 -19.85 -0.78
CA MET A 8 -11.72 -19.63 -1.72
C MET A 8 -10.88 -20.91 -1.87
N LEU A 9 -10.64 -21.62 -0.76
CA LEU A 9 -9.89 -22.87 -0.71
C LEU A 9 -10.69 -24.10 -1.21
N GLU A 10 -12.02 -24.02 -1.31
CA GLU A 10 -12.83 -25.08 -1.95
C GLU A 10 -12.45 -25.29 -3.43
N ASN A 11 -11.98 -24.24 -4.11
CA ASN A 11 -11.71 -24.26 -5.55
C ASN A 11 -10.26 -23.89 -5.92
N SER A 12 -9.39 -23.64 -4.93
CA SER A 12 -7.99 -23.20 -5.14
C SER A 12 -7.08 -23.74 -4.04
N ASP A 13 -5.82 -23.99 -4.35
CA ASP A 13 -4.83 -24.44 -3.35
C ASP A 13 -4.42 -23.33 -2.35
N ALA A 14 -4.68 -22.06 -2.70
CA ALA A 14 -4.30 -20.90 -1.90
C ALA A 14 -5.33 -19.76 -2.03
N SER A 15 -5.29 -18.82 -1.08
CA SER A 15 -6.13 -17.62 -1.04
C SER A 15 -5.29 -16.36 -0.93
N LEU A 16 -5.56 -15.35 -1.76
CA LEU A 16 -4.92 -14.03 -1.67
C LEU A 16 -5.82 -13.07 -0.91
N LEU A 17 -5.28 -12.46 0.16
CA LEU A 17 -5.95 -11.45 0.97
C LEU A 17 -5.17 -10.13 0.91
N ILE A 18 -5.88 -9.01 1.05
CA ILE A 18 -5.28 -7.66 1.14
C ILE A 18 -5.96 -6.85 2.23
N GLY A 19 -5.31 -5.77 2.67
CA GLY A 19 -5.85 -4.84 3.66
C GLY A 19 -6.19 -5.51 5.00
N ASP A 20 -7.20 -4.98 5.68
CA ASP A 20 -7.58 -5.41 7.04
C ASP A 20 -7.91 -6.90 7.14
N ASP A 21 -8.40 -7.54 6.08
CA ASP A 21 -8.71 -8.96 6.09
C ASP A 21 -7.44 -9.82 6.17
N ALA A 22 -6.37 -9.42 5.48
CA ALA A 22 -5.07 -10.07 5.60
C ALA A 22 -4.48 -9.87 7.00
N ILE A 23 -4.60 -8.66 7.54
CA ILE A 23 -4.09 -8.32 8.88
C ILE A 23 -4.84 -9.12 9.96
N ARG A 24 -6.18 -9.12 9.94
CA ARG A 24 -7.00 -9.94 10.86
C ARG A 24 -6.67 -11.42 10.75
N GLN A 25 -6.46 -11.91 9.53
CA GLN A 25 -6.12 -13.31 9.32
C GLN A 25 -4.74 -13.67 9.88
N SER A 26 -3.79 -12.74 9.86
CA SER A 26 -2.46 -12.94 10.48
C SER A 26 -2.50 -13.17 11.99
N GLU A 27 -3.59 -12.81 12.68
CA GLU A 27 -3.75 -13.04 14.12
C GLU A 27 -4.28 -14.45 14.46
N LYS A 28 -4.87 -15.16 13.49
CA LYS A 28 -5.61 -16.41 13.75
C LYS A 28 -4.75 -17.68 13.71
N ASN A 29 -3.50 -17.59 13.25
CA ASN A 29 -2.49 -18.67 13.22
C ASN A 29 -3.01 -20.05 12.73
N ASN A 30 -4.05 -20.08 11.89
CA ASN A 30 -4.73 -21.30 11.46
C ASN A 30 -4.47 -21.67 9.99
N TYR A 31 -3.67 -20.87 9.27
CA TYR A 31 -3.19 -21.16 7.92
C TYR A 31 -1.71 -20.80 7.81
N ASN A 32 -1.02 -21.44 6.88
CA ASN A 32 0.31 -21.00 6.46
C ASN A 32 0.15 -19.69 5.67
N MET A 33 0.74 -18.61 6.19
CA MET A 33 0.67 -17.28 5.59
C MET A 33 2.00 -16.95 4.91
N ILE A 34 1.91 -16.42 3.69
CA ILE A 34 3.07 -15.91 2.94
C ILE A 34 2.88 -14.41 2.77
N ASP A 35 3.86 -13.62 3.23
CA ASP A 35 3.87 -12.17 3.02
C ASP A 35 4.50 -11.87 1.64
N LEU A 36 3.68 -11.45 0.69
CA LEU A 36 4.17 -11.15 -0.67
C LEU A 36 5.16 -9.98 -0.72
N GLY A 37 5.15 -9.08 0.26
CA GLY A 37 6.14 -8.02 0.40
C GLY A 37 7.50 -8.57 0.84
N GLU A 38 7.50 -9.55 1.74
CA GLU A 38 8.70 -10.28 2.15
C GLU A 38 9.28 -11.11 1.00
N GLU A 39 8.43 -11.88 0.30
CA GLU A 39 8.85 -12.66 -0.87
C GLU A 39 9.42 -11.76 -1.97
N TRP A 40 8.80 -10.61 -2.22
CA TRP A 40 9.30 -9.62 -3.16
C TRP A 40 10.66 -9.06 -2.74
N ALA A 41 10.82 -8.74 -1.45
CA ALA A 41 12.08 -8.26 -0.90
C ALA A 41 13.17 -9.33 -1.00
N GLY A 42 12.85 -10.60 -0.75
CA GLY A 42 13.76 -11.73 -0.93
C GLY A 42 14.20 -11.91 -2.37
N LEU A 43 13.26 -11.85 -3.32
CA LEU A 43 13.53 -12.03 -4.74
C LEU A 43 14.32 -10.85 -5.35
N THR A 44 14.05 -9.62 -4.89
CA THR A 44 14.51 -8.41 -5.58
C THR A 44 15.43 -7.52 -4.76
N GLY A 45 15.55 -7.72 -3.46
CA GLY A 45 16.23 -6.78 -2.55
C GLY A 45 15.60 -5.38 -2.53
N SER A 46 14.32 -5.25 -2.91
CA SER A 46 13.60 -3.99 -3.01
C SER A 46 12.27 -4.07 -2.26
N GLY A 47 11.83 -2.97 -1.65
CA GLY A 47 10.47 -2.87 -1.13
C GLY A 47 9.44 -2.82 -2.26
N MET A 48 8.16 -2.88 -1.88
CA MET A 48 7.03 -2.85 -2.80
C MET A 48 6.23 -1.56 -2.65
N VAL A 49 5.82 -0.95 -3.76
CA VAL A 49 4.92 0.21 -3.78
C VAL A 49 3.54 -0.28 -4.21
N TYR A 50 2.62 -0.39 -3.24
CA TYR A 50 1.29 -0.97 -3.46
C TYR A 50 0.28 0.00 -4.05
N ALA A 51 0.38 1.29 -3.75
CA ALA A 51 -0.59 2.30 -4.17
C ALA A 51 0.03 3.68 -4.35
N LEU A 52 -0.58 4.48 -5.22
CA LEU A 52 -0.20 5.86 -5.54
C LEU A 52 -1.44 6.75 -5.60
N TRP A 53 -1.28 8.02 -5.26
CA TRP A 53 -2.23 9.07 -5.64
C TRP A 53 -1.92 9.53 -7.06
N LEU A 54 -2.88 9.38 -7.96
CA LEU A 54 -2.75 9.73 -9.38
C LEU A 54 -3.79 10.77 -9.76
N ILE A 55 -3.40 11.70 -10.63
CA ILE A 55 -4.29 12.70 -11.24
C ILE A 55 -4.18 12.61 -12.76
N THR A 56 -5.24 12.97 -13.46
CA THR A 56 -5.18 13.08 -14.93
C THR A 56 -4.51 14.38 -15.35
N ASN A 57 -3.97 14.41 -16.58
CA ASN A 57 -3.38 15.62 -17.14
C ASN A 57 -4.38 16.77 -17.24
N ASP A 58 -5.67 16.48 -17.45
CA ASP A 58 -6.73 17.48 -17.54
C ASP A 58 -6.99 18.11 -16.17
N SER A 59 -7.13 17.27 -15.13
CA SER A 59 -7.28 17.75 -13.75
C SER A 59 -6.07 18.57 -13.31
N ALA A 60 -4.86 18.15 -13.69
CA ALA A 60 -3.63 18.90 -13.41
C ALA A 60 -3.60 20.29 -14.05
N ARG A 61 -4.35 20.54 -15.14
CA ARG A 61 -4.45 21.87 -15.76
C ARG A 61 -5.62 22.67 -15.18
N GLU A 62 -6.79 22.05 -15.11
CA GLU A 62 -8.06 22.73 -14.80
C GLU A 62 -8.26 22.99 -13.30
N LYS A 63 -7.67 22.17 -12.43
CA LYS A 63 -7.88 22.19 -10.97
C LYS A 63 -6.59 22.39 -10.19
N THR A 64 -5.68 23.18 -10.77
CA THR A 64 -4.32 23.33 -10.24
C THR A 64 -4.32 23.79 -8.79
N ASN A 65 -5.15 24.76 -8.43
CA ASN A 65 -5.16 25.36 -7.10
C ASN A 65 -5.78 24.41 -6.07
N GLU A 66 -6.88 23.76 -6.42
CA GLU A 66 -7.59 22.79 -5.60
C GLU A 66 -6.70 21.57 -5.31
N ILE A 67 -5.95 21.10 -6.31
CA ILE A 67 -4.99 20.00 -6.12
C ILE A 67 -3.86 20.43 -5.17
N LYS A 68 -3.35 21.67 -5.27
CA LYS A 68 -2.31 22.18 -4.36
C LYS A 68 -2.83 22.31 -2.93
N GLU A 69 -4.05 22.79 -2.75
CA GLU A 69 -4.71 22.90 -1.45
C GLU A 69 -4.90 21.52 -0.82
N PHE A 70 -5.52 20.59 -1.54
CA PHE A 70 -5.72 19.21 -1.10
C PHE A 70 -4.40 18.49 -0.78
N LEU A 71 -3.35 18.72 -1.57
CA LEU A 71 -2.02 18.20 -1.27
C LEU A 71 -1.45 18.76 0.04
N GLY A 72 -1.73 20.04 0.33
CA GLY A 72 -1.41 20.67 1.61
C GLY A 72 -2.13 20.00 2.78
N GLU A 73 -3.42 19.69 2.62
CA GLU A 73 -4.22 18.96 3.62
C GLU A 73 -3.71 17.54 3.84
N ILE A 74 -3.43 16.78 2.78
CA ILE A 74 -2.87 15.42 2.90
C ILE A 74 -1.53 15.45 3.66
N LYS A 75 -0.65 16.40 3.34
CA LYS A 75 0.64 16.51 4.03
C LYS A 75 0.47 16.80 5.51
N GLN A 76 -0.47 17.67 5.87
CA GLN A 76 -0.81 17.98 7.26
C GLN A 76 -1.40 16.77 7.98
N ALA A 77 -2.37 16.08 7.35
CA ALA A 77 -2.99 14.88 7.91
C ALA A 77 -1.95 13.76 8.14
N ARG A 78 -1.04 13.56 7.18
CA ARG A 78 0.05 12.59 7.31
C ARG A 78 1.01 12.97 8.44
N LYS A 79 1.42 14.23 8.52
CA LYS A 79 2.28 14.74 9.60
C LYS A 79 1.62 14.50 10.96
N PHE A 80 0.35 14.87 11.10
CA PHE A 80 -0.44 14.64 12.30
C PHE A 80 -0.47 13.15 12.67
N ALA A 81 -0.69 12.26 11.69
CA ALA A 81 -0.73 10.81 11.94
C ALA A 81 0.61 10.27 12.45
N TYR A 82 1.74 10.76 11.95
CA TYR A 82 3.06 10.38 12.46
C TYR A 82 3.33 10.95 13.87
N GLU A 83 2.98 12.20 14.12
CA GLU A 83 3.16 12.84 15.44
C GLU A 83 2.25 12.25 16.53
N ASN A 84 1.11 11.67 16.13
CA ASN A 84 0.11 11.11 17.03
C ASN A 84 -0.09 9.59 16.81
N PHE A 85 0.95 8.90 16.36
CA PHE A 85 0.89 7.52 15.86
C PHE A 85 0.13 6.58 16.80
N ASP A 86 0.46 6.55 18.09
CA ASP A 86 -0.17 5.64 19.05
C ASP A 86 -1.67 5.87 19.25
N SER A 87 -2.12 7.12 19.13
CA SER A 87 -3.53 7.49 19.25
C SER A 87 -4.29 7.09 17.98
N VAL A 88 -3.71 7.40 16.81
CA VAL A 88 -4.27 7.03 15.51
C VAL A 88 -4.38 5.52 15.38
N VAL A 89 -3.32 4.77 15.68
CA VAL A 89 -3.32 3.31 15.65
C VAL A 89 -4.37 2.74 16.62
N GLY A 90 -4.51 3.31 17.82
CA GLY A 90 -5.53 2.88 18.78
C GLY A 90 -6.93 2.97 18.20
N LYS A 91 -7.29 4.13 17.64
CA LYS A 91 -8.59 4.32 17.01
C LYS A 91 -8.82 3.38 15.82
N LEU A 92 -7.82 3.25 14.93
CA LEU A 92 -7.93 2.36 13.76
C LEU A 92 -8.05 0.89 14.14
N ALA A 93 -7.36 0.46 15.21
CA ALA A 93 -7.43 -0.89 15.74
C ALA A 93 -8.85 -1.21 16.26
N ASP A 94 -9.44 -0.28 16.99
CA ASP A 94 -10.81 -0.40 17.50
C ASP A 94 -11.83 -0.48 16.35
N ASP A 95 -11.73 0.42 15.37
CA ASP A 95 -12.63 0.47 14.21
C ASP A 95 -12.53 -0.81 13.34
N ALA A 96 -11.31 -1.35 13.19
CA ALA A 96 -11.05 -2.53 12.37
C ALA A 96 -11.25 -3.86 13.11
N GLY A 97 -11.40 -3.84 14.44
CA GLY A 97 -11.41 -5.05 15.28
C GLY A 97 -10.12 -5.86 15.16
N ILE A 98 -8.97 -5.18 15.11
CA ILE A 98 -7.62 -5.75 15.05
C ILE A 98 -6.89 -5.36 16.34
N SER A 99 -6.01 -6.19 16.87
CA SER A 99 -5.24 -5.76 18.06
C SER A 99 -4.34 -4.55 17.75
N LYS A 100 -4.24 -3.62 18.72
CA LYS A 100 -3.40 -2.43 18.60
C LYS A 100 -1.94 -2.78 18.28
N SER A 101 -1.40 -3.86 18.87
CA SER A 101 -0.03 -4.31 18.63
C SER A 101 0.18 -4.79 17.20
N THR A 102 -0.72 -5.61 16.67
CA THR A 102 -0.67 -6.09 15.27
C THR A 102 -0.74 -4.93 14.30
N LEU A 103 -1.70 -4.01 14.49
CA LEU A 103 -1.87 -2.88 13.58
C LEU A 103 -0.71 -1.88 13.69
N SER A 104 -0.19 -1.64 14.90
CA SER A 104 1.01 -0.81 15.12
C SER A 104 2.22 -1.35 14.35
N ARG A 105 2.46 -2.67 14.45
CA ARG A 105 3.54 -3.33 13.70
C ARG A 105 3.33 -3.23 12.19
N HIS A 106 2.12 -3.44 11.71
CA HIS A 106 1.83 -3.34 10.28
C HIS A 106 2.06 -1.91 9.75
N LEU A 107 1.50 -0.90 10.42
CA LEU A 107 1.60 0.49 9.97
C LEU A 107 3.01 1.07 10.11
N SER A 108 3.83 0.58 11.05
CA SER A 108 5.23 1.00 11.18
C SER A 108 6.13 0.50 10.04
N CYS A 109 5.72 -0.55 9.32
CA CYS A 109 6.40 -1.03 8.12
C CYS A 109 6.02 -0.23 6.86
N LEU A 110 5.01 0.64 6.91
CA LEU A 110 4.55 1.40 5.75
C LEU A 110 5.28 2.75 5.62
N SER A 111 5.60 3.12 4.39
CA SER A 111 6.13 4.43 4.02
C SER A 111 5.17 5.16 3.10
N TYR A 112 4.85 6.41 3.43
CA TYR A 112 3.93 7.26 2.67
C TYR A 112 4.62 8.45 1.99
N ASN A 113 5.95 8.40 1.81
CA ASN A 113 6.74 9.53 1.28
C ASN A 113 7.05 9.44 -0.22
N LEU A 114 7.13 8.23 -0.78
CA LEU A 114 7.56 7.97 -2.17
C LEU A 114 8.83 8.78 -2.52
N ASP A 115 9.90 8.58 -1.75
CA ASP A 115 11.17 9.27 -1.95
C ASP A 115 12.00 8.59 -3.05
N ALA A 116 13.26 9.00 -3.21
CA ALA A 116 14.15 8.47 -4.26
C ALA A 116 14.23 6.94 -4.25
N ARG A 117 14.28 6.33 -3.06
CA ARG A 117 14.39 4.87 -2.91
C ARG A 117 13.12 4.15 -3.37
N GLU A 118 11.95 4.60 -2.92
CA GLU A 118 10.67 3.99 -3.31
C GLU A 118 10.38 4.18 -4.81
N LYS A 119 10.84 5.29 -5.41
CA LYS A 119 10.77 5.48 -6.88
C LYS A 119 11.60 4.45 -7.65
N VAL A 120 12.81 4.14 -7.17
CA VAL A 120 13.66 3.09 -7.77
C VAL A 120 12.98 1.73 -7.64
N TRP A 121 12.40 1.42 -6.48
CA TRP A 121 11.67 0.18 -6.26
C TRP A 121 10.44 0.06 -7.18
N LEU A 122 9.66 1.13 -7.33
CA LEU A 122 8.52 1.18 -8.26
C LEU A 122 8.96 0.97 -9.71
N GLN A 123 10.04 1.62 -10.14
CA GLN A 123 10.58 1.42 -11.48
C GLN A 123 11.05 -0.03 -11.71
N LYS A 124 11.60 -0.67 -10.67
CA LYS A 124 11.97 -2.09 -10.73
C LYS A 124 10.76 -2.99 -10.93
N TYR A 125 9.66 -2.72 -10.22
CA TYR A 125 8.39 -3.43 -10.44
C TYR A 125 7.90 -3.28 -11.88
N PHE A 126 7.87 -2.05 -12.42
CA PHE A 126 7.46 -1.83 -13.81
C PHE A 126 8.39 -2.50 -14.84
N LYS A 127 9.70 -2.57 -14.55
CA LYS A 127 10.63 -3.32 -15.39
C LYS A 127 10.26 -4.80 -15.45
N TYR A 128 10.00 -5.44 -14.30
CA TYR A 128 9.53 -6.81 -14.30
C TYR A 128 8.18 -6.98 -14.99
N ALA A 129 7.22 -6.09 -14.75
CA ALA A 129 5.93 -6.12 -15.43
C ALA A 129 6.08 -6.08 -16.96
N LYS A 130 7.03 -5.30 -17.48
CA LYS A 130 7.39 -5.29 -18.91
C LYS A 130 8.04 -6.60 -19.34
N ASP A 131 9.02 -7.10 -18.59
CA ASP A 131 9.73 -8.35 -18.91
C ASP A 131 8.76 -9.54 -18.97
N TYR A 132 7.72 -9.55 -18.13
CA TYR A 132 6.62 -10.51 -18.14
C TYR A 132 5.46 -10.16 -19.08
N ARG A 133 5.59 -9.11 -19.91
CA ARG A 133 4.59 -8.67 -20.90
C ARG A 133 3.22 -8.32 -20.32
N MET A 134 3.17 -7.84 -19.07
CA MET A 134 1.95 -7.28 -18.45
C MET A 134 1.70 -5.84 -18.90
N ILE A 135 2.76 -5.15 -19.33
CA ILE A 135 2.74 -3.80 -19.92
C ILE A 135 3.70 -3.74 -21.11
N ASP A 136 3.44 -2.87 -22.08
CA ASP A 136 4.27 -2.74 -23.28
C ASP A 136 5.59 -2.00 -23.01
N GLU A 137 5.54 -0.98 -22.15
CA GLU A 137 6.69 -0.15 -21.81
C GLU A 137 6.73 0.23 -20.33
N VAL A 138 7.93 0.53 -19.83
CA VAL A 138 8.12 1.01 -18.46
C VAL A 138 7.63 2.46 -18.40
N PRO A 139 6.60 2.79 -17.59
CA PRO A 139 6.05 4.13 -17.55
C PRO A 139 7.06 5.15 -17.03
N LYS A 140 7.12 6.32 -17.66
CA LYS A 140 7.83 7.46 -17.10
C LYS A 140 7.04 8.05 -15.94
N LEU A 141 7.66 8.15 -14.77
CA LEU A 141 7.05 8.81 -13.62
C LEU A 141 7.00 10.32 -13.85
N ASN A 142 5.78 10.85 -13.96
CA ASN A 142 5.53 12.28 -14.08
C ASN A 142 4.88 12.78 -12.79
N PHE A 143 5.48 13.80 -12.18
CA PHE A 143 4.99 14.37 -10.93
C PHE A 143 4.32 15.72 -11.17
N PHE A 144 3.22 15.95 -10.47
CA PHE A 144 2.54 17.24 -10.48
C PHE A 144 3.48 18.33 -9.94
N LYS A 145 3.59 19.43 -10.68
CA LYS A 145 4.46 20.55 -10.30
C LYS A 145 3.74 21.45 -9.31
N ILE A 146 4.28 21.54 -8.10
CA ILE A 146 3.81 22.41 -7.02
C ILE A 146 4.37 23.81 -7.23
#